data_AF-B9T647-F1
#
_entry.id   AF-B9T647-F1
#
_cell.length_a   1.000
_cell.length_b   1.000
_cell.length_c   1.000
_cell.angle_alpha   90.00
_cell.angle_beta   90.00
_cell.angle_gamma   90.00
#
_symmetry.space_group_name_H-M   'P 1'
#
loop_
_entity.id
_entity.type
_entity.pdbx_description
1 polymer ?
#
loop_
_entity_poly.entity_id
_entity_poly.type
_entity_poly.pdbx_seq_one_letter_code
_entity_poly.pdbx_strand_id
1 'polypeptide(L)'
;MTWQKKGMLDQIMDSNLVGKVNPASLKKFGETAEKCLAEHGVDRPSMGDVLWNLEYALQLEETSSALMEPEDNSTNHIPGIPLTPLESFDNSVSIIDGGNSGTDDDAEDAATSAVFSQLVNPRGR
;
A
#
# COMPACT_ATOMS: atom_id res chain seq x y z
N MET A 1 -2.61 20.12 0.86
CA MET A 1 -3.04 19.71 2.23
C MET A 1 -2.48 20.66 3.28
N THR A 2 -3.26 21.59 3.84
CA THR A 2 -2.79 22.57 4.83
C THR A 2 -2.62 21.99 6.24
N TRP A 3 -3.42 20.99 6.61
CA TRP A 3 -3.41 20.35 7.94
C TRP A 3 -2.16 19.50 8.18
N GLN A 4 -1.74 18.73 7.17
CA GLN A 4 -0.51 17.94 7.22
C GLN A 4 0.73 18.81 7.43
N LYS A 5 0.88 19.89 6.65
CA LYS A 5 2.01 20.84 6.78
C LYS A 5 2.06 21.51 8.15
N LYS A 6 0.91 21.66 8.80
CA LYS A 6 0.80 22.24 10.15
C LYS A 6 0.95 21.20 11.26
N GLY A 7 1.05 19.91 10.93
CA GLY A 7 1.10 18.82 11.91
C GLY A 7 -0.21 18.62 12.68
N MET A 8 -1.34 19.10 12.13
CA MET A 8 -2.66 19.07 12.80
C MET A 8 -3.62 18.11 12.08
N LEU A 9 -3.12 16.91 11.74
CA LEU A 9 -3.90 15.90 11.02
C LEU A 9 -4.98 15.24 11.90
N ASP A 10 -4.76 15.25 13.21
CA ASP A 10 -5.70 14.88 14.26
C ASP A 10 -7.03 15.65 14.19
N GLN A 11 -7.00 16.92 13.76
CA GLN A 11 -8.20 17.76 13.68
C GLN A 11 -9.13 17.43 12.52
N ILE A 12 -8.63 16.73 11.50
CA ILE A 12 -9.41 16.30 10.33
C ILE A 12 -9.62 14.78 10.29
N MET A 13 -9.10 14.07 11.28
CA MET A 13 -9.26 12.64 11.42
C MET A 13 -10.68 12.27 11.83
N ASP A 14 -11.12 11.07 11.45
CA ASP A 14 -12.32 10.46 12.00
C ASP A 14 -12.30 10.48 13.53
N SER A 15 -13.35 11.00 14.15
CA SER A 15 -13.47 11.12 15.61
C SER A 15 -13.34 9.77 16.33
N ASN A 16 -13.67 8.65 15.67
CA ASN A 16 -13.53 7.32 16.23
C ASN A 16 -12.07 6.83 16.32
N LEU A 17 -11.16 7.45 15.59
CA LEU A 17 -9.74 7.10 15.53
C LEU A 17 -8.86 7.99 16.42
N VAL A 18 -9.40 9.12 16.90
CA VAL A 18 -8.68 10.05 17.77
C VAL A 18 -8.16 9.34 19.02
N GLY A 19 -6.85 9.45 19.26
CA GLY A 19 -6.17 8.84 20.42
C GLY A 19 -5.95 7.32 20.31
N LYS A 20 -6.35 6.68 19.21
CA LYS A 20 -6.18 5.24 18.99
C LYS A 20 -5.11 4.90 17.94
N VAL A 21 -4.65 5.90 17.20
CA VAL A 21 -3.68 5.75 16.10
C VAL A 21 -2.33 6.31 16.53
N ASN A 22 -1.25 5.65 16.14
CA ASN A 22 0.09 6.15 16.35
C ASN A 22 0.29 7.48 15.59
N PRO A 23 0.75 8.55 16.26
CA PRO A 23 0.99 9.84 15.61
C PRO A 23 2.02 9.80 14.48
N ALA A 24 3.03 8.91 14.56
CA ALA A 24 4.03 8.72 13.51
C ALA A 24 3.45 8.02 12.28
N SER A 25 2.65 6.96 12.49
CA SER A 25 1.89 6.27 11.43
C SER A 25 0.96 7.26 10.72
N LEU A 26 0.17 8.00 11.51
CA LEU A 26 -0.73 9.03 11.00
C LEU A 26 0.00 10.08 10.17
N LYS A 27 1.12 10.59 10.68
CA LYS A 27 1.93 11.58 9.96
C LYS A 27 2.39 11.02 8.62
N LYS A 28 2.90 9.79 8.59
CA LYS A 28 3.38 9.15 7.37
C LYS A 28 2.25 8.94 6.35
N PHE A 29 1.08 8.51 6.81
CA PHE A 29 -0.11 8.39 5.99
C PHE A 29 -0.51 9.75 5.37
N GLY A 30 -0.54 10.80 6.20
CA GLY A 30 -0.87 12.16 5.75
C GLY A 30 0.12 12.75 4.74
N GLU A 31 1.43 12.51 4.90
CA GLU A 31 2.45 12.90 3.91
C GLU A 31 2.21 12.22 2.56
N THR A 32 1.83 10.94 2.59
CA THR A 32 1.55 10.16 1.38
C THR A 32 0.30 10.68 0.69
N ALA A 33 -0.79 10.89 1.44
CA ALA A 33 -2.03 11.46 0.93
C ALA A 33 -1.82 12.87 0.35
N GLU A 34 -0.98 13.70 0.98
CA GLU A 34 -0.63 15.01 0.44
C GLU A 34 0.02 14.92 -0.94
N LYS A 35 1.01 14.04 -1.12
CA LYS A 35 1.69 13.88 -2.42
C LYS A 35 0.75 13.30 -3.48
N CYS A 36 -0.12 12.35 -3.13
CA CYS A 36 -1.13 11.81 -4.04
C CYS A 36 -2.10 12.89 -4.56
N LEU A 37 -2.37 13.90 -3.72
CA LEU A 37 -3.25 15.03 -4.03
C LEU A 37 -2.51 16.26 -4.57
N ALA A 38 -1.25 16.10 -5.03
CA ALA A 38 -0.51 17.20 -5.63
C ALA A 38 -1.22 17.73 -6.89
N GLU A 39 -1.17 19.04 -7.08
CA GLU A 39 -1.81 19.73 -8.21
C GLU A 39 -1.26 19.26 -9.55
N HIS A 40 0.06 19.11 -9.64
CA HIS A 40 0.74 18.62 -10.82
C HIS A 40 0.97 17.12 -10.74
N GLY A 41 0.67 16.40 -11.82
CA GLY A 41 0.83 14.94 -11.88
C GLY A 41 2.27 14.46 -11.71
N VAL A 42 3.25 15.28 -12.09
CA VAL A 42 4.69 14.97 -11.95
C VAL A 42 5.16 14.91 -10.49
N ASP A 43 4.41 15.56 -9.58
CA ASP A 43 4.71 15.55 -8.14
C ASP A 43 4.02 14.37 -7.42
N ARG A 44 3.12 13.66 -8.12
CA ARG A 44 2.39 12.53 -7.55
C ARG A 44 3.28 11.28 -7.57
N PRO A 45 3.26 10.49 -6.48
CA PRO A 45 4.06 9.28 -6.40
C PRO A 45 3.54 8.20 -7.37
N SER A 46 4.41 7.26 -7.73
CA SER A 46 3.95 6.04 -8.39
C SER A 46 3.12 5.19 -7.43
N MET A 47 2.25 4.31 -7.95
CA MET A 47 1.51 3.40 -7.08
C MET A 47 2.41 2.46 -6.26
N GLY A 48 3.62 2.15 -6.75
CA GLY A 48 4.63 1.40 -6.00
C GLY A 48 5.12 2.18 -4.76
N ASP A 49 5.44 3.47 -4.94
CA ASP A 49 5.82 4.34 -3.81
C ASP A 49 4.67 4.51 -2.82
N VAL A 50 3.42 4.58 -3.29
CA VAL A 50 2.24 4.64 -2.42
C VAL A 50 2.15 3.38 -1.56
N LEU A 51 2.24 2.19 -2.17
CA LEU A 51 2.21 0.92 -1.46
C LEU A 51 3.32 0.84 -0.40
N TRP A 52 4.55 1.15 -0.78
CA TRP A 52 5.68 1.18 0.14
C TRP A 52 5.46 2.13 1.33
N ASN A 53 4.96 3.34 1.07
CA ASN A 53 4.70 4.30 2.14
C ASN A 53 3.58 3.85 3.09
N LEU A 54 2.57 3.14 2.57
CA LEU A 54 1.48 2.59 3.37
C LEU A 54 1.94 1.41 4.22
N GLU A 55 2.77 0.52 3.67
CA GLU A 55 3.38 -0.58 4.42
C GLU A 55 4.27 -0.04 5.55
N TYR A 56 5.05 1.00 5.26
CA TYR A 56 5.84 1.67 6.29
C TYR A 56 4.97 2.36 7.36
N ALA A 57 3.86 2.99 6.98
CA ALA A 57 2.93 3.58 7.94
C ALA A 57 2.31 2.50 8.85
N LEU A 58 1.95 1.33 8.29
CA LEU A 58 1.44 0.20 9.06
C LEU A 58 2.48 -0.32 10.07
N GLN A 59 3.74 -0.48 9.65
CA GLN A 59 4.82 -0.88 10.55
C GLN A 59 4.97 0.08 11.74
N LEU A 60 4.81 1.40 11.52
CA LEU A 60 4.82 2.38 12.61
C LEU A 60 3.65 2.18 13.58
N GLU A 61 2.47 1.81 13.09
CA GLU A 61 1.30 1.53 13.94
C GLU A 61 1.50 0.28 14.80
N GLU A 62 1.98 -0.81 14.19
CA GLU A 62 2.16 -2.10 14.86
C GLU A 62 3.26 -2.02 15.94
N THR A 63 4.34 -1.30 15.65
CA THR A 63 5.45 -1.12 16.61
C THR A 63 5.04 -0.34 17.86
N SER A 64 4.06 0.57 17.80
CA SER A 64 3.53 1.21 19.02
C SER A 64 2.60 0.30 19.82
N SER A 65 1.77 -0.50 19.16
CA SER A 65 0.85 -1.41 19.83
C SER A 65 1.61 -2.48 20.61
N ALA A 66 2.73 -2.96 20.05
CA ALA A 66 3.60 -3.93 20.72
C ALA A 66 4.27 -3.41 22.01
N LEU A 67 4.36 -2.09 22.21
CA LEU A 67 4.95 -1.48 23.41
C LEU A 67 3.91 -1.16 24.49
N MET A 68 2.62 -1.29 24.19
CA MET A 68 1.53 -1.00 25.12
C MET A 68 0.96 -2.25 25.81
N GLU A 69 1.43 -3.45 25.49
CA GLU A 69 1.11 -4.65 26.28
C GLU A 69 1.92 -4.61 27.59
N PRO A 70 1.30 -4.39 28.76
CA PRO A 70 1.90 -4.88 29.99
C PRO A 70 1.69 -6.38 29.98
N GLU A 71 2.70 -7.15 29.61
CA GLU A 71 2.68 -8.59 29.87
C GLU A 71 2.92 -8.83 31.36
N ASP A 72 1.94 -8.45 32.19
CA ASP A 72 1.84 -8.79 33.62
C ASP A 72 0.73 -9.81 33.87
N ASN A 73 0.66 -10.84 33.04
CA ASN A 73 -0.04 -12.08 33.38
C ASN A 73 0.97 -13.14 33.85
N SER A 74 1.36 -13.02 35.12
CA SER A 74 1.71 -14.20 35.90
C SER A 74 0.40 -14.83 36.40
N THR A 75 -0.09 -15.88 35.75
CA THR A 75 -1.07 -16.82 36.34
C THR A 75 -1.11 -18.16 35.58
N ASN A 76 -0.55 -19.15 36.27
CA ASN A 76 -0.87 -20.59 36.24
C ASN A 76 -0.67 -21.37 34.94
N HIS A 77 0.51 -21.99 34.87
CA HIS A 77 0.80 -23.21 34.13
C HIS A 77 -0.25 -24.31 34.44
N ILE A 78 -1.15 -24.59 33.51
CA ILE A 78 -1.96 -25.82 33.49
C ILE A 78 -1.21 -26.83 32.60
N PRO A 79 -0.65 -27.93 33.14
CA PRO A 79 -0.08 -28.96 32.29
C PRO A 79 -1.24 -29.71 31.59
N GLY A 80 -1.30 -29.67 30.25
CA GLY A 80 -2.08 -30.66 29.50
C GLY A 80 -2.95 -30.19 28.33
N ILE A 81 -2.83 -28.95 27.85
CA ILE A 81 -3.52 -28.55 26.61
C ILE A 81 -2.47 -28.32 25.51
N PRO A 82 -2.41 -29.16 24.46
CA PRO A 82 -1.51 -28.92 23.33
C PRO A 82 -2.04 -27.73 22.53
N LEU A 83 -1.33 -26.61 22.57
CA LEU A 83 -1.51 -25.52 21.61
C LEU A 83 -0.85 -25.96 20.31
N THR A 84 -1.64 -26.30 19.30
CA THR A 84 -1.14 -26.53 17.94
C THR A 84 -0.67 -25.20 17.36
N PRO A 85 0.59 -25.09 16.87
CA PRO A 85 1.02 -23.94 16.08
C PRO A 85 0.15 -23.80 14.83
N LEU A 86 -0.28 -22.58 14.52
CA LEU A 86 -0.95 -22.29 13.26
C LEU A 86 0.10 -22.40 12.14
N GLU A 87 0.02 -23.47 11.36
CA GLU A 87 0.96 -23.75 10.29
C GLU A 87 0.84 -22.75 9.13
N SER A 88 2.01 -22.42 8.58
CA SER A 88 2.22 -21.63 7.37
C SER A 88 1.44 -22.21 6.19
N PHE A 89 0.61 -21.41 5.53
CA PHE A 89 -0.05 -21.84 4.30
C PHE A 89 0.98 -21.87 3.16
N ASP A 90 1.31 -23.07 2.69
CA ASP A 90 2.09 -23.30 1.47
C ASP A 90 1.28 -22.90 0.23
N ASN A 91 1.73 -21.87 -0.47
CA ASN A 91 1.22 -21.50 -1.79
C ASN A 91 1.75 -22.47 -2.85
N SER A 92 1.07 -23.59 -3.03
CA SER A 92 1.39 -24.57 -4.08
C SER A 92 0.75 -24.15 -5.40
N VAL A 93 1.52 -23.46 -6.24
CA VAL A 93 1.15 -23.26 -7.65
C VAL A 93 1.47 -24.53 -8.43
N SER A 94 0.44 -25.20 -8.95
CA SER A 94 0.61 -26.33 -9.86
C SER A 94 1.00 -25.83 -11.25
N ILE A 95 2.20 -26.18 -11.69
CA ILE A 95 2.63 -26.00 -13.09
C ILE A 95 1.87 -27.02 -13.94
N ILE A 96 0.97 -26.53 -14.81
CA ILE A 96 0.48 -27.30 -15.94
C ILE A 96 1.43 -27.08 -17.12
N ASP A 97 2.23 -28.10 -17.40
CA ASP A 97 2.93 -28.29 -18.67
C ASP A 97 1.93 -28.74 -19.75
N GLY A 98 2.07 -28.20 -20.95
CA GLY A 98 1.16 -28.48 -22.06
C GLY A 98 1.42 -27.58 -23.26
N GLY A 99 2.56 -27.77 -23.90
CA GLY A 99 2.85 -27.13 -25.19
C GLY A 99 2.00 -27.69 -26.34
N ASN A 100 1.67 -26.83 -27.30
CA ASN A 100 1.86 -27.07 -28.75
C ASN A 100 1.55 -25.82 -29.59
N SER A 101 2.57 -25.37 -30.32
CA SER A 101 2.59 -24.87 -31.72
C SER A 101 1.54 -23.89 -32.24
N GLY A 102 2.04 -22.80 -32.81
CA GLY A 102 1.34 -21.95 -33.78
C GLY A 102 2.17 -20.72 -34.12
N THR A 103 2.93 -20.79 -35.21
CA THR A 103 3.46 -19.63 -35.93
C THR A 103 2.33 -18.67 -36.27
N ASP A 104 2.57 -17.36 -36.30
CA ASP A 104 2.22 -16.48 -37.42
C ASP A 104 2.81 -15.08 -37.19
N ASP A 105 3.11 -14.45 -38.31
CA ASP A 105 4.02 -13.33 -38.49
C ASP A 105 3.41 -11.94 -38.21
N ASP A 106 4.33 -10.99 -37.98
CA ASP A 106 4.33 -9.60 -38.46
C ASP A 106 3.18 -8.60 -38.16
N ALA A 107 3.61 -7.49 -37.56
CA ALA A 107 3.33 -6.10 -37.94
C ALA A 107 2.18 -5.31 -37.26
N GLU A 108 2.33 -4.95 -35.98
CA GLU A 108 1.57 -3.82 -35.39
C GLU A 108 2.37 -2.96 -34.39
N ASP A 109 3.41 -2.26 -34.86
CA ASP A 109 4.07 -1.17 -34.10
C ASP A 109 3.82 0.23 -34.71
N ALA A 110 3.21 0.30 -35.90
CA ALA A 110 2.90 1.57 -36.56
C ALA A 110 1.59 2.21 -36.05
N ALA A 111 0.64 1.40 -35.55
CA ALA A 111 -0.66 1.90 -35.11
C ALA A 111 -0.58 2.65 -33.77
N THR A 112 0.27 2.20 -32.84
CA THR A 112 0.44 2.81 -31.53
C THR A 112 1.17 4.16 -31.61
N SER A 113 2.14 4.30 -32.52
CA SER A 113 2.88 5.54 -32.73
C SER A 113 2.06 6.65 -33.42
N ALA A 114 1.13 6.27 -34.31
CA ALA A 114 0.25 7.21 -34.99
C ALA A 114 -0.78 7.85 -34.03
N VAL A 115 -1.31 7.09 -33.07
CA VAL A 115 -2.23 7.59 -32.04
C VAL A 115 -1.54 8.63 -31.16
N PHE A 116 -0.26 8.42 -30.83
CA PHE A 116 0.50 9.38 -30.02
C PHE A 116 0.74 10.70 -30.75
N SER A 117 1.01 10.70 -32.07
CA SER A 117 1.20 11.93 -32.85
C SER A 117 -0.05 12.83 -32.89
N GLN A 118 -1.25 12.27 -32.79
CA GLN A 118 -2.50 13.04 -32.77
C GLN A 118 -2.71 13.82 -31.47
N LEU A 119 -2.16 13.33 -30.36
CA LEU A 119 -2.27 13.98 -29.05
C LEU A 119 -1.29 15.16 -28.92
N VAL A 120 -0.14 15.11 -29.58
CA VAL A 120 0.89 16.17 -29.50
C VAL A 120 0.57 17.39 -30.37
N ASN A 121 -0.35 17.25 -31.33
CA ASN A 121 -0.66 18.31 -32.29
C ASN A 121 -2.18 18.46 -32.51
N PRO A 122 -2.96 18.93 -31.51
CA PRO A 122 -4.39 19.13 -31.69
C PRO A 122 -4.63 20.27 -32.69
N ARG A 123 -5.00 19.95 -33.92
CA ARG A 123 -5.53 20.94 -34.86
C ARG A 123 -6.93 21.30 -34.38
N GLY A 124 -7.01 22.41 -33.66
CA GLY A 124 -8.26 22.96 -33.12
C GLY A 124 -9.28 23.27 -34.21
N ARG A 125 -10.55 23.25 -33.81
CA ARG A 125 -11.68 23.79 -34.55
C ARG A 125 -12.25 24.98 -33.78
#